data_AF-A0A522WT56-F1
#
_entry.id   AF-A0A522WT56-F1
#
_cell.length_a   1.000
_cell.length_b   1.000
_cell.length_c   1.000
_cell.angle_alpha   90.00
_cell.angle_beta   90.00
_cell.angle_gamma   90.00
#
_symmetry.space_group_name_H-M   'P 1'
#
loop_
_entity.id
_entity.type
_entity.pdbx_description
1 polymer ?
#
loop_
_entity_poly.entity_id
_entity_poly.type
_entity_poly.pdbx_seq_one_letter_code
_entity_poly.pdbx_strand_id
1 'polypeptide(L)' 'MSVVVDMGGGELYSLMVAPVGDVLSLPEVEIGCNPATIDQTWREFSIGIYRLDGDLMVVFDITKLPNFIKNS' A
#
# COMPACT_ATOMS: atom_id res chain seq x y z
N MET A 1 -4.61 -3.18 14.66
CA MET A 1 -5.85 -2.43 14.35
C MET A 1 -6.35 -2.86 12.98
N SER A 2 -7.54 -2.45 12.55
CA SER A 2 -8.04 -2.80 11.21
C SER A 2 -8.50 -1.58 10.43
N VAL A 3 -8.28 -1.63 9.12
CA VAL A 3 -8.81 -0.68 8.15
C VAL A 3 -9.79 -1.44 7.26
N VAL A 4 -11.04 -0.95 7.17
CA VAL A 4 -12.05 -1.55 6.31
C VAL A 4 -12.00 -0.86 4.96
N VAL A 5 -11.92 -1.65 3.88
CA VAL A 5 -11.88 -1.14 2.52
C VAL A 5 -12.91 -1.85 1.66
N ASP A 6 -13.58 -1.08 0.80
CA ASP A 6 -14.42 -1.60 -0.28
C ASP A 6 -13.54 -1.89 -1.50
N MET A 7 -13.46 -3.15 -1.91
CA MET A 7 -12.66 -3.59 -3.06
C MET A 7 -13.48 -3.66 -4.36
N GLY A 8 -14.71 -3.15 -4.36
CA GLY A 8 -15.63 -3.18 -5.48
C GLY A 8 -16.75 -4.21 -5.31
N GLY A 9 -17.87 -3.99 -5.99
CA GLY A 9 -19.02 -4.91 -5.93
C GLY A 9 -19.73 -4.97 -4.57
N GLY A 10 -19.39 -4.09 -3.63
CA GLY A 10 -19.90 -4.10 -2.26
C GLY A 10 -19.19 -5.10 -1.34
N GLU A 11 -18.07 -5.69 -1.78
CA GLU A 11 -17.26 -6.59 -0.97
C GLU A 11 -16.34 -5.79 -0.04
N LEU A 12 -16.65 -5.83 1.25
CA LEU A 12 -15.85 -5.18 2.29
C LEU A 12 -14.80 -6.15 2.84
N TYR A 13 -13.56 -5.68 2.88
CA TYR A 13 -12.43 -6.40 3.45
C TYR A 13 -11.88 -5.65 4.66
N SER A 14 -11.54 -6.39 5.71
CA SER A 14 -10.87 -5.85 6.90
C SER A 14 -9.39 -6.17 6.84
N LEU A 15 -8.55 -5.15 6.63
CA LEU A 15 -7.10 -5.28 6.58
C LEU A 15 -6.53 -5.11 7.99
N MET A 16 -5.91 -6.16 8.50
CA MET A 16 -5.20 -6.11 9.77
C MET A 16 -3.88 -5.39 9.57
N VAL A 17 -3.73 -4.23 10.20
CA VAL A 17 -2.53 -3.40 10.10
C VAL A 17 -1.94 -3.15 11.47
N ALA A 18 -0.61 -2.97 11.49
CA ALA A 18 0.09 -2.35 12.61
C ALA A 18 -0.52 -0.95 12.86
N PRO A 19 -0.30 -0.34 14.04
CA PRO A 19 -0.79 1.00 14.34
C PRO A 19 -0.55 1.94 13.15
N VAL A 20 -1.63 2.49 12.59
CA VAL A 20 -1.59 3.44 11.48
C VAL A 20 -1.03 4.73 12.07
N GLY A 21 -0.06 5.33 11.38
CA GLY A 21 0.44 6.66 11.72
C GLY A 21 -0.61 7.75 11.44
N ASP A 22 -0.16 8.99 11.41
CA ASP A 22 -1.04 10.13 11.08
C ASP A 22 -1.51 10.07 9.62
N VAL A 23 -2.70 10.65 9.37
CA VAL A 23 -3.18 10.87 7.99
C VAL A 23 -2.36 11.99 7.36
N LEU A 24 -1.56 11.65 6.35
CA LEU A 24 -0.70 12.61 5.66
C LEU A 24 -1.39 13.18 4.42
N SER A 25 -1.47 14.51 4.32
CA SER A 25 -1.77 15.21 3.07
C SER A 25 -0.47 15.45 2.32
N LEU A 26 -0.24 14.66 1.27
CA LEU A 26 0.97 14.72 0.48
C LEU A 26 0.74 15.64 -0.73
N PRO A 27 1.68 16.56 -1.04
CA PRO A 27 1.63 17.29 -2.30
C PRO A 27 1.65 16.31 -3.48
N GLU A 28 1.08 16.75 -4.60
CA GLU A 28 1.07 16.02 -5.87
C GLU A 28 2.50 15.93 -6.44
N VAL A 29 3.30 15.06 -5.82
CA VAL A 29 4.69 14.80 -6.17
C VAL A 29 4.72 13.50 -6.97
N GLU A 30 5.62 13.42 -7.95
CA GLU A 30 5.81 12.20 -8.71
C GLU A 30 6.19 11.03 -7.78
N ILE A 31 5.43 9.94 -7.91
CA ILE A 31 5.77 8.67 -7.28
C ILE A 31 7.06 8.16 -7.91
N GLY A 32 8.08 7.95 -7.08
CA GLY A 32 9.38 7.43 -7.51
C GLY A 32 9.37 5.93 -7.74
N CYS A 33 10.38 5.44 -8.48
CA CYS A 33 10.59 4.02 -8.69
C CYS A 33 10.83 3.25 -7.38
N ASN A 34 10.31 2.02 -7.31
CA ASN A 34 10.57 1.10 -6.21
C ASN A 34 12.08 0.90 -5.97
N PRO A 35 12.54 0.94 -4.72
CA PRO A 35 13.95 0.78 -4.39
C PRO A 35 14.40 -0.66 -4.69
N ALA A 36 15.68 -0.85 -5.06
CA ALA A 36 16.19 -2.17 -5.37
C ALA A 36 16.08 -3.16 -4.20
N THR A 37 16.05 -2.64 -2.97
CA THR A 37 15.96 -3.39 -1.72
C THR A 37 14.54 -3.82 -1.33
N ILE A 38 13.51 -3.41 -2.07
CA ILE A 38 12.15 -3.89 -1.78
C ILE A 38 12.07 -5.39 -2.11
N ASP A 39 11.51 -6.14 -1.16
CA ASP A 39 11.21 -7.55 -1.32
C ASP A 39 10.27 -7.79 -2.51
N GLN A 40 10.43 -8.95 -3.16
CA GLN A 40 9.77 -9.27 -4.42
C GLN A 40 8.25 -9.27 -4.29
N THR A 41 7.71 -9.85 -3.21
CA THR A 41 6.26 -9.90 -3.00
C THR A 41 5.70 -8.49 -2.88
N TRP A 42 6.34 -7.62 -2.09
CA TRP A 42 5.91 -6.24 -1.92
C TRP A 42 6.05 -5.40 -3.21
N ARG A 43 7.02 -5.72 -4.07
CA ARG A 43 7.21 -5.06 -5.37
C ARG A 43 6.02 -5.24 -6.30
N GLU A 44 5.33 -6.37 -6.24
CA GLU A 44 4.17 -6.68 -7.11
C GLU A 44 2.95 -5.79 -6.79
N PHE A 45 2.80 -5.41 -5.52
CA PHE A 45 1.73 -4.54 -5.03
C PHE A 45 2.13 -3.06 -4.99
N SER A 46 3.42 -2.75 -4.95
CA SER A 46 3.89 -1.38 -4.82
C SER A 46 3.76 -0.62 -6.14
N ILE A 47 3.02 0.50 -6.11
CA ILE A 47 2.94 1.49 -7.18
C ILE A 47 4.25 2.28 -7.27
N GLY A 48 4.97 2.41 -6.15
CA GLY A 48 6.23 3.12 -6.05
C GLY A 48 6.45 3.64 -4.64
N ILE A 49 7.33 4.63 -4.53
CA ILE A 49 7.69 5.24 -3.25
C ILE A 49 7.45 6.74 -3.24
N TYR A 50 7.03 7.23 -2.09
CA TYR A 50 6.95 8.64 -1.76
C TYR A 50 8.07 8.98 -0.77
N ARG A 51 8.84 10.03 -1.06
CA ARG A 51 9.90 10.50 -0.15
C ARG A 51 9.30 11.48 0.85
N LEU A 52 9.45 11.15 2.12
CA LEU A 52 9.13 12.04 3.23
C LEU A 52 10.43 12.65 3.77
N ASP A 53 10.33 13.58 4.71
CA ASP A 53 11.51 14.13 5.38
C ASP A 53 12.10 13.08 6.33
N GLY A 54 13.26 12.53 5.98
CA GLY A 54 13.94 11.47 6.75
C GLY A 54 13.40 10.05 6.54
N ASP A 55 12.22 9.89 5.96
CA ASP A 55 11.54 8.60 5.80
C ASP A 55 11.16 8.28 4.34
N LEU A 56 10.85 7.01 4.10
CA LEU A 56 10.35 6.53 2.81
C LEU A 56 9.01 5.80 2.99
N MET A 57 7.98 6.28 2.29
CA MET A 57 6.66 5.67 2.31
C MET A 57 6.45 4.86 1.03
N VAL A 58 6.08 3.59 1.17
CA VAL A 58 5.70 2.74 0.03
C VAL A 58 4.21 2.92 -0.26
N VAL A 59 3.85 3.11 -1.52
CA VAL A 59 2.46 3.25 -1.95
C VAL A 59 1.98 1.91 -2.50
N PHE A 60 1.01 1.28 -1.82
CA PHE A 60 0.47 -0.01 -2.23
C PHE A 60 -0.84 0.11 -3.01
N ASP A 61 -0.91 -0.64 -4.11
CA ASP A 61 -2.15 -0.91 -4.84
C ASP A 61 -2.92 -2.03 -4.15
N ILE A 62 -3.84 -1.65 -3.27
CA ILE A 62 -4.69 -2.59 -2.54
C ILE A 62 -5.67 -3.34 -3.45
N THR A 63 -5.94 -2.86 -4.67
CA THR A 63 -6.88 -3.53 -5.59
C THR A 63 -6.34 -4.87 -6.09
N LYS A 64 -5.02 -5.09 -5.98
CA LYS A 64 -4.35 -6.34 -6.33
C LYS A 64 -4.38 -7.39 -5.22
N LEU A 65 -4.74 -7.03 -3.99
CA LEU A 65 -4.75 -7.94 -2.84
C LEU A 65 -5.66 -9.16 -2.98
N PRO A 66 -6.89 -9.08 -3.55
CA PRO A 66 -7.76 -10.24 -3.69
C PRO A 66 -7.13 -11.40 -4.48
N ASN A 67 -6.37 -11.07 -5.53
CA ASN A 67 -5.71 -12.09 -6.36
C ASN A 67 -4.58 -12.79 -5.61
N PHE A 68 -3.91 -12.10 -4.69
CA PHE A 68 -2.87 -12.68 -3.86
C PHE A 68 -3.43 -13.66 -2.83
N ILE A 69 -4.51 -13.26 -2.13
CA ILE A 69 -5.18 -14.11 -1.12
C ILE A 69 -5.75 -15.37 -1.77
N LYS A 70 -6.24 -15.29 -3.01
CA LYS A 70 -6.79 -16.44 -3.74
C LYS A 70 -5.71 -17.45 -4.19
N ASN A 71 -4.44 -17.04 -4.25
CA ASN A 71 -3.32 -17.86 -4.73
C ASN A 71 -2.36 -18.33 -3.62
N SER A 72 -2.65 -18.02 -2.34
CA SER A 72 -1.85 -18.43 -1.17
C SER A 72 -2.45 -19.62 -0.42
#